data_AF-A0A0D6K9V0-F1
#
_entry.id   AF-A0A0D6K9V0-F1
#
_cell.length_a   1.000
_cell.length_b   1.000
_cell.length_c   1.000
_cell.angle_alpha   90.00
_cell.angle_beta   90.00
_cell.angle_gamma   90.00
#
_symmetry.space_group_name_H-M   'P 1'
#
loop_
_entity.id
_entity.type
_entity.pdbx_description
1 polymer ?
#
loop_
_entity_poly.entity_id
_entity_poly.type
_entity_poly.pdbx_seq_one_letter_code
_entity_poly.pdbx_strand_id
1 'polypeptide(L)'
;MKVNFRTIARGANSGYPTASQLVIDNSEEWADVWQQHTSDFIPPPPVPNVDFTDNQVVAVFMGEKRTGGYSVEILTVETKNSEQKDLASLVITVAYRQPKPGEIVQEVITHPYQIITIPQRAVNKVLFKKA
;
A
#
# COMPACT_ATOMS: atom_id res chain seq x y z
N MET A 1 11.82 2.24 -15.84
CA MET A 1 12.42 0.92 -15.55
C MET A 1 11.56 0.24 -14.49
N LYS A 2 11.33 -1.06 -14.61
CA LYS A 2 10.56 -1.82 -13.61
C LYS A 2 11.37 -1.96 -12.31
N VAL A 3 10.69 -1.83 -11.18
CA VAL A 3 11.23 -2.01 -9.83
C VAL A 3 10.62 -3.27 -9.24
N ASN A 4 11.47 -4.16 -8.74
CA ASN A 4 11.01 -5.34 -8.01
C ASN A 4 10.51 -4.93 -6.63
N PHE A 5 9.48 -5.61 -6.15
CA PHE A 5 8.93 -5.39 -4.82
C PHE A 5 8.62 -6.71 -4.13
N ARG A 6 8.50 -6.67 -2.80
CA ARG A 6 8.06 -7.81 -1.98
C ARG A 6 6.84 -7.40 -1.18
N THR A 7 5.86 -8.28 -1.05
CA THR A 7 4.68 -8.00 -0.20
C THR A 7 5.03 -8.21 1.27
N ILE A 8 4.75 -7.21 2.10
CA ILE A 8 4.79 -7.31 3.56
C ILE A 8 3.47 -7.93 4.05
N ALA A 9 2.36 -7.33 3.65
CA ALA A 9 1.03 -7.74 4.07
C ALA A 9 -0.02 -7.36 3.02
N ARG A 10 -1.11 -8.12 2.96
CA ARG A 10 -2.29 -7.81 2.17
C ARG A 10 -3.51 -8.47 2.79
N GLY A 11 -4.67 -7.85 2.64
CA GLY A 11 -5.88 -8.42 3.21
C GLY A 11 -7.09 -7.50 3.10
N ALA A 12 -8.14 -7.88 3.83
CA ALA A 12 -9.41 -7.17 3.87
C ALA A 12 -9.63 -6.42 5.20
N ASN A 13 -8.69 -6.47 6.15
CA ASN A 13 -8.84 -5.88 7.49
C ASN A 13 -7.67 -4.95 7.78
N SER A 14 -7.97 -3.70 8.12
CA SER A 14 -7.01 -2.64 8.38
C SER A 14 -7.69 -1.53 9.18
N GLY A 15 -7.01 -0.92 10.14
CA GLY A 15 -7.50 0.25 10.88
C GLY A 15 -7.48 1.57 10.11
N TYR A 16 -7.43 1.53 8.78
CA TYR A 16 -7.51 2.71 7.92
C TYR A 16 -8.96 2.89 7.43
N PRO A 17 -9.74 3.80 8.02
CA PRO A 17 -11.15 3.99 7.64
C PRO A 17 -11.30 4.72 6.31
N THR A 18 -10.29 5.50 5.89
CA THR A 18 -10.27 6.26 4.64
C THR A 18 -9.27 5.68 3.65
N ALA A 19 -9.54 5.85 2.35
CA ALA A 19 -8.59 5.44 1.32
C ALA A 19 -7.31 6.27 1.43
N SER A 20 -6.15 5.61 1.30
CA SER A 20 -4.85 6.24 1.44
C SER A 20 -3.82 5.54 0.58
N GLN A 21 -2.85 6.31 0.08
CA GLN A 21 -1.74 5.85 -0.75
C GLN A 21 -0.47 6.49 -0.20
N LEU A 22 0.41 5.69 0.38
CA LEU A 22 1.56 6.17 1.14
C LEU A 22 2.86 5.59 0.57
N VAL A 23 3.92 6.39 0.60
CA VAL A 23 5.30 5.96 0.41
C VAL A 23 6.06 6.40 1.64
N ILE A 24 6.61 5.45 2.37
CA ILE A 24 7.25 5.64 3.67
C ILE A 24 8.72 5.29 3.53
N ASP A 25 9.61 6.22 3.86
CA ASP A 25 11.05 6.12 3.64
C ASP A 25 11.87 6.03 4.95
N ASN A 26 11.19 5.99 6.10
CA ASN A 26 11.82 5.95 7.41
C ASN A 26 11.05 5.06 8.40
N SER A 27 11.75 4.62 9.44
CA SER A 27 11.21 3.67 10.42
C SER A 27 10.17 4.25 11.37
N GLU A 28 10.23 5.56 11.63
CA GLU A 28 9.32 6.24 12.56
C GLU A 28 7.91 6.30 11.95
N GLU A 29 7.78 6.85 10.74
CA GLU A 29 6.53 6.88 10.00
C GLU A 29 6.01 5.47 9.72
N TRP A 30 6.89 4.50 9.47
CA TRP A 30 6.47 3.11 9.27
C TRP A 30 5.83 2.50 10.52
N ALA A 31 6.38 2.79 11.71
CA ALA A 31 5.80 2.32 12.96
C ALA A 31 4.39 2.91 13.17
N ASP A 32 4.21 4.20 12.90
CA ASP A 32 2.91 4.88 13.01
C ASP A 32 1.88 4.30 12.03
N VAL A 33 2.27 4.16 10.75
CA VAL A 33 1.41 3.56 9.72
C VAL A 33 1.04 2.13 10.07
N TRP A 34 1.98 1.31 10.57
CA TRP A 34 1.69 -0.06 10.97
C TRP A 34 0.79 -0.14 12.21
N GLN A 35 1.00 0.73 13.19
CA GLN A 35 0.16 0.80 14.39
C GLN A 35 -1.28 1.16 14.02
N GLN A 36 -1.49 2.15 13.14
CA GLN A 36 -2.82 2.48 12.65
C GLN A 36 -3.40 1.33 11.82
N HIS A 37 -2.62 0.75 10.91
CA HIS A 37 -3.06 -0.39 10.10
C HIS A 37 -3.56 -1.56 10.97
N THR A 38 -2.93 -1.77 12.13
CA THR A 38 -3.20 -2.90 13.00
C THR A 38 -4.04 -2.57 14.24
N SER A 39 -4.67 -1.39 14.32
CA SER A 39 -5.41 -0.92 15.51
C SER A 39 -6.56 -1.85 15.94
N ASP A 40 -7.14 -2.59 14.99
CA ASP A 40 -8.31 -3.43 15.22
C ASP A 40 -7.93 -4.86 15.64
N PHE A 41 -6.63 -5.19 15.69
CA PHE A 41 -6.14 -6.51 16.09
C PHE A 41 -5.78 -6.51 17.58
N ILE A 42 -6.19 -7.57 18.30
CA ILE A 42 -5.91 -7.73 19.73
C ILE A 42 -5.28 -9.12 19.97
N PRO A 43 -3.99 -9.21 20.35
CA PRO A 43 -3.03 -8.10 20.40
C PRO A 43 -2.64 -7.60 18.99
N PRO A 44 -2.20 -6.34 18.84
CA PRO A 44 -1.66 -5.85 17.58
C PRO A 44 -0.40 -6.65 17.17
N PRO A 45 -0.30 -7.10 15.90
CA PRO A 45 0.93 -7.71 15.39
C PRO A 45 2.12 -6.75 15.49
N PRO A 46 3.34 -7.27 15.80
CA PRO A 46 4.53 -6.44 15.87
C PRO A 46 4.85 -5.80 14.51
N VAL A 47 5.45 -4.61 14.54
CA VAL A 47 5.89 -3.87 13.34
C VAL A 47 6.94 -4.71 12.58
N PRO A 48 6.74 -5.01 11.29
CA PRO A 48 7.72 -5.72 10.48
C PRO A 48 9.02 -4.93 10.36
N ASN A 49 10.15 -5.59 10.58
CA ASN A 49 11.47 -4.97 10.39
C ASN A 49 11.71 -4.69 8.90
N VAL A 50 12.00 -3.43 8.58
CA VAL A 50 12.38 -2.96 7.23
C VAL A 50 13.66 -2.17 7.37
N ASP A 51 14.69 -2.56 6.62
CA ASP A 51 15.92 -1.78 6.53
C ASP A 51 15.72 -0.60 5.57
N PHE A 52 15.57 0.60 6.13
CA PHE A 52 15.33 1.83 5.39
C PHE A 52 16.57 2.42 4.69
N THR A 53 17.76 1.84 4.93
CA THR A 53 18.94 2.19 4.13
C THR A 53 18.81 1.63 2.70
N ASP A 54 18.19 0.47 2.57
CA ASP A 54 18.06 -0.27 1.31
C ASP A 54 16.63 -0.30 0.76
N ASN A 55 15.60 0.01 1.58
CA ASN A 55 14.20 -0.15 1.20
C ASN A 55 13.32 1.01 1.67
N GLN A 56 12.21 1.22 0.96
CA GLN A 56 11.06 2.02 1.41
C GLN A 56 9.79 1.19 1.31
N VAL A 57 8.75 1.60 2.02
CA VAL A 57 7.45 0.92 2.04
C VAL A 57 6.47 1.68 1.17
N VAL A 58 5.64 0.95 0.44
CA VAL A 58 4.47 1.49 -0.26
C VAL A 58 3.23 0.82 0.31
N ALA A 59 2.26 1.61 0.75
CA ALA A 59 1.00 1.12 1.30
C ALA A 59 -0.19 1.71 0.54
N VAL A 60 -1.14 0.85 0.18
CA VAL A 60 -2.42 1.27 -0.38
C VAL A 60 -3.56 0.71 0.46
N PHE A 61 -4.41 1.61 0.94
CA PHE A 61 -5.61 1.31 1.72
C PHE A 61 -6.84 1.77 0.94
N MET A 62 -7.90 0.97 0.91
CA MET A 62 -9.16 1.30 0.22
C MET A 62 -10.17 2.04 1.12
N GLY A 63 -9.88 2.18 2.41
CA GLY A 63 -10.84 2.64 3.41
C GLY A 63 -11.98 1.64 3.62
N GLU A 64 -12.99 2.08 4.36
CA GLU A 64 -14.17 1.26 4.68
C GLU A 64 -14.93 0.83 3.41
N LYS A 65 -15.34 -0.44 3.40
CA LYS A 65 -16.27 -1.06 2.45
C LYS A 65 -17.30 -1.84 3.25
N ARG A 66 -18.59 -1.63 2.95
CA ARG A 66 -19.69 -2.22 3.72
C ARG A 66 -20.01 -3.68 3.37
N THR A 67 -19.29 -4.25 2.42
CA THR A 67 -19.40 -5.66 2.03
C THR A 67 -18.01 -6.22 1.75
N GLY A 68 -17.93 -7.55 1.67
CA GLY A 68 -16.78 -8.25 1.12
C GLY A 68 -16.67 -8.13 -0.40
N GLY A 69 -15.64 -8.76 -0.97
CA GLY A 69 -15.41 -8.82 -2.42
C GLY A 69 -14.66 -7.62 -3.02
N TYR A 70 -14.27 -6.65 -2.17
CA TYR A 70 -13.32 -5.61 -2.52
C TYR A 70 -11.88 -6.10 -2.30
N SER A 71 -10.97 -5.68 -3.17
CA SER A 71 -9.53 -5.90 -2.98
C SER A 71 -8.72 -4.83 -3.68
N VAL A 72 -7.49 -4.63 -3.23
CA VAL A 72 -6.50 -3.79 -3.89
C VAL A 72 -5.23 -4.59 -4.14
N GLU A 73 -4.64 -4.39 -5.32
CA GLU A 73 -3.40 -5.02 -5.70
C GLU A 73 -2.46 -4.04 -6.41
N ILE A 74 -1.26 -3.84 -5.86
CA ILE A 74 -0.16 -3.17 -6.52
C ILE A 74 0.44 -4.14 -7.53
N LEU A 75 0.25 -3.84 -8.81
CA LEU A 75 0.67 -4.70 -9.93
C LEU A 75 2.13 -4.44 -10.32
N THR A 76 2.49 -3.17 -10.43
CA THR A 76 3.81 -2.76 -10.91
C THR A 76 4.30 -1.52 -10.19
N VAL A 77 5.60 -1.50 -9.94
CA VAL A 77 6.32 -0.29 -9.55
C VAL A 77 7.33 0.00 -10.63
N GLU A 78 7.36 1.23 -11.12
CA GLU A 78 8.26 1.66 -12.17
C GLU A 78 8.90 3.00 -11.81
N THR A 79 10.16 3.18 -12.20
CA THR A 79 10.83 4.48 -12.14
C THR A 79 10.90 5.11 -13.53
N LYS A 80 10.74 6.43 -13.59
CA LYS A 80 11.05 7.24 -14.77
C LYS A 80 12.12 8.25 -14.40
N ASN A 81 12.96 8.58 -15.37
CA ASN A 81 13.95 9.64 -15.19
C ASN A 81 13.21 10.95 -14.93
N SER A 82 13.62 11.66 -13.88
CA SER A 82 13.16 13.01 -13.61
C SER A 82 13.93 14.02 -14.47
N GLU A 83 13.35 15.21 -14.66
CA GLU A 83 14.06 16.36 -15.25
C GLU A 83 15.22 16.83 -14.37
N GLN A 84 15.16 16.56 -13.06
CA GLN A 84 16.25 16.79 -12.13
C GLN A 84 17.18 15.57 -12.13
N LYS A 85 18.47 15.79 -12.40
CA LYS A 85 19.50 14.77 -12.22
C LYS A 85 19.42 14.24 -10.78
N ASP A 86 19.55 12.92 -10.64
CA ASP A 86 19.56 12.17 -9.38
C ASP A 86 18.20 11.88 -8.73
N LEU A 87 17.08 12.33 -9.30
CA LEU A 87 15.75 12.01 -8.79
C LEU A 87 14.97 11.09 -9.74
N ALA A 88 14.18 10.18 -9.17
CA ALA A 88 13.27 9.33 -9.92
C ALA A 88 11.81 9.76 -9.72
N SER A 89 11.02 9.65 -10.78
CA SER A 89 9.55 9.63 -10.66
C SER A 89 9.10 8.18 -10.46
N LEU A 90 8.43 7.89 -9.35
CA LEU A 90 7.86 6.58 -9.06
C LEU A 90 6.44 6.49 -9.60
N VAL A 91 6.17 5.47 -10.41
CA VAL A 91 4.84 5.17 -10.95
C VAL A 91 4.40 3.82 -10.41
N ILE A 92 3.30 3.82 -9.65
CA ILE A 92 2.75 2.64 -8.99
C ILE A 92 1.41 2.34 -9.64
N THR A 93 1.29 1.21 -10.31
CA THR A 93 0.03 0.78 -10.93
C THR A 93 -0.73 -0.10 -9.95
N VAL A 94 -1.98 0.27 -9.68
CA VAL A 94 -2.83 -0.36 -8.68
C VAL A 94 -4.13 -0.82 -9.32
N ALA A 95 -4.42 -2.11 -9.21
CA ALA A 95 -5.72 -2.68 -9.53
C ALA A 95 -6.63 -2.61 -8.31
N TYR A 96 -7.87 -2.18 -8.54
CA TYR A 96 -8.92 -2.16 -7.53
C TYR A 96 -10.06 -3.06 -8.00
N ARG A 97 -10.42 -4.05 -7.19
CA ARG A 97 -11.60 -4.87 -7.38
C ARG A 97 -12.77 -4.30 -6.58
N GLN A 98 -13.92 -4.25 -7.23
CA GLN A 98 -15.22 -4.03 -6.60
C GLN A 98 -16.16 -5.16 -7.03
N PRO A 99 -17.06 -5.65 -6.16
CA PRO A 99 -18.11 -6.58 -6.53
C PRO A 99 -18.98 -6.02 -7.67
N LYS A 100 -19.34 -6.85 -8.64
CA LYS A 100 -20.27 -6.46 -9.70
C LYS A 100 -21.68 -6.28 -9.14
N PRO A 101 -22.56 -5.49 -9.80
CA PRO A 101 -23.97 -5.46 -9.45
C PRO A 101 -24.55 -6.89 -9.45
N GLY A 102 -25.16 -7.30 -8.34
CA GLY A 102 -25.74 -8.64 -8.15
C GLY A 102 -24.74 -9.76 -7.85
N GLU A 103 -23.44 -9.47 -7.72
CA GLU A 103 -22.47 -10.45 -7.24
C GLU A 103 -22.79 -10.79 -5.77
N ILE A 104 -22.95 -12.09 -5.47
CA ILE A 104 -23.20 -12.55 -4.11
C ILE A 104 -21.91 -12.37 -3.30
N VAL A 105 -21.96 -11.49 -2.29
CA VAL A 105 -20.86 -11.20 -1.37
C VAL A 105 -21.34 -11.23 0.07
N GLN A 106 -20.40 -11.36 1.01
CA GLN A 106 -20.71 -11.29 2.43
C GLN A 106 -21.02 -9.85 2.85
N GLU A 107 -22.04 -9.65 3.70
CA GLU A 107 -22.38 -8.38 4.32
C GLU A 107 -21.50 -8.14 5.56
N VAL A 108 -20.23 -7.86 5.32
CA VAL A 108 -19.23 -7.59 6.36
C VAL A 108 -18.46 -6.33 6.03
N ILE A 109 -18.20 -5.50 7.04
CA ILE A 109 -17.36 -4.31 6.90
C ILE A 109 -15.91 -4.77 6.70
N THR A 110 -15.26 -4.28 5.65
CA THR A 110 -13.87 -4.57 5.31
C THR A 110 -13.10 -3.27 5.06
N HIS A 111 -11.78 -3.35 5.21
CA HIS A 111 -10.81 -2.31 4.91
C HIS A 111 -9.66 -2.91 4.07
N PRO A 112 -9.87 -3.13 2.76
CA PRO A 112 -8.89 -3.79 1.92
C PRO A 112 -7.59 -2.99 1.78
N TYR A 113 -6.46 -3.71 1.76
CA TYR A 113 -5.14 -3.10 1.72
C TYR A 113 -4.09 -4.01 1.07
N GLN A 114 -3.01 -3.39 0.62
CA GLN A 114 -1.73 -4.06 0.36
C GLN A 114 -0.56 -3.16 0.74
N ILE A 115 0.45 -3.76 1.36
CA ILE A 115 1.70 -3.11 1.76
C ILE A 115 2.88 -3.91 1.18
N ILE A 116 3.79 -3.21 0.51
CA ILE A 116 4.97 -3.79 -0.14
C ILE A 116 6.24 -3.04 0.27
N THR A 117 7.40 -3.71 0.19
CA THR A 117 8.71 -3.06 0.18
C THR A 117 9.22 -2.92 -1.24
N ILE A 118 9.87 -1.80 -1.53
CA ILE A 118 10.64 -1.56 -2.76
C ILE A 118 12.06 -1.09 -2.38
N PRO A 119 13.06 -1.25 -3.27
CA PRO A 119 14.36 -0.65 -3.07
C PRO A 119 14.29 0.86 -2.82
N GLN A 120 15.15 1.36 -1.94
CA GLN A 120 15.28 2.78 -1.61
C GLN A 120 15.62 3.58 -2.87
N ARG A 121 14.91 4.69 -3.06
CA ARG A 121 15.08 5.59 -4.19
C ARG A 121 14.79 7.01 -3.72
N ALA A 122 15.69 7.95 -4.03
CA ALA A 122 15.36 9.36 -3.93
C ALA A 122 14.28 9.68 -4.97
N VAL A 123 13.07 9.96 -4.50
CA VAL A 123 11.90 10.24 -5.33
C VAL A 123 11.48 11.69 -5.14
N ASN A 124 11.24 12.38 -6.26
CA ASN A 124 10.69 13.75 -6.22
C ASN A 124 9.21 13.79 -6.59
N LYS A 125 8.70 12.69 -7.15
CA LYS A 125 7.33 12.56 -7.60
C LYS A 125 6.89 11.12 -7.47
N VAL A 126 5.76 10.91 -6.82
CA VAL A 126 5.08 9.62 -6.75
C VAL A 126 3.74 9.76 -7.46
N LEU A 127 3.42 8.80 -8.34
CA LEU A 127 2.17 8.74 -9.07
C LEU A 127 1.55 7.35 -8.92
N PHE A 128 0.40 7.31 -8.27
CA PHE A 128 -0.45 6.12 -8.26
C PHE A 128 -1.39 6.16 -9.46
N LYS A 129 -1.36 5.12 -10.28
CA LYS A 129 -2.23 4.94 -11.43
C LYS A 129 -3.19 3.79 -11.16
N LYS A 130 -4.46 3.98 -11.48
CA LYS A 130 -5.39 2.86 -11.57
C LYS A 130 -5.10 2.05 -12.84
N ALA A 131 -5.06 0.72 -12.70
CA ALA A 131 -4.96 -0.22 -13.81
C ALA A 131 -6.20 -0.22 -14.71
#